data_AF-A0A0F9C895-F1
#
_entry.id   AF-A0A0F9C895-F1
#
_cell.length_a   1.000
_cell.length_b   1.000
_cell.length_c   1.000
_cell.angle_alpha   90.00
_cell.angle_beta   90.00
_cell.angle_gamma   90.00
#
_symmetry.space_group_name_H-M   'P 1'
#
loop_
_entity.id
_entity.type
_entity.pdbx_description
1 polymer ?
#
loop_
_entity_poly.entity_id
_entity_poly.type
_entity_poly.pdbx_seq_one_letter_code
_entity_poly.pdbx_strand_id
1 'polypeptide(L)'
;NKLSYRLVSSLRKFDMQLMDWVILFCFIISAISLYFSFGSKFYDPEKVLIDMGDHVFISHLPKARLHKKYGKTISKSFVTKIQLAGNYVTLFNNSGNAIDIWAPKDKLAKPIFEQAKNIFKNAETVEINC
;
A
#
# COMPACT_ATOMS: atom_id res chain seq x y z
N ASN A 1 53.59 -21.09 -11.60
CA ASN A 1 52.27 -20.68 -12.15
C ASN A 1 51.03 -21.38 -11.57
N LYS A 2 51.12 -22.51 -10.83
CA LYS A 2 49.96 -23.23 -10.25
C LYS A 2 49.36 -22.56 -9.00
N LEU A 3 50.19 -21.85 -8.23
CA LEU A 3 49.79 -21.16 -6.99
C LEU A 3 48.91 -19.92 -7.28
N SER A 4 49.28 -19.13 -8.29
CA SER A 4 48.51 -17.96 -8.76
C SER A 4 47.13 -18.37 -9.27
N TYR A 5 47.03 -19.44 -10.07
CA TYR A 5 45.74 -19.96 -10.54
C TYR A 5 44.81 -20.38 -9.39
N ARG A 6 45.35 -21.05 -8.36
CA ARG A 6 44.57 -21.46 -7.18
C ARG A 6 44.02 -20.24 -6.42
N LEU A 7 44.86 -19.22 -6.20
CA LEU A 7 44.44 -17.99 -5.53
C LEU A 7 43.34 -17.26 -6.32
N VAL A 8 43.52 -17.09 -7.64
CA VAL A 8 42.51 -16.46 -8.50
C VAL A 8 41.20 -17.26 -8.52
N SER A 9 41.27 -18.59 -8.52
CA SER A 9 40.07 -19.45 -8.45
C SER A 9 39.37 -19.38 -7.09
N SER A 10 40.12 -19.23 -6.00
CA SER A 10 39.59 -19.10 -4.64
C SER A 10 38.92 -17.75 -4.43
N LEU A 11 39.54 -16.67 -4.92
CA LEU A 11 38.96 -15.32 -4.89
C LEU A 11 37.66 -15.26 -5.71
N ARG A 12 37.64 -15.83 -6.93
CA ARG A 12 36.41 -15.93 -7.73
C ARG A 12 35.29 -16.72 -7.04
N LYS A 13 35.62 -17.80 -6.32
CA LYS A 13 34.62 -18.57 -5.55
C LYS A 13 34.06 -17.77 -4.39
N PHE A 14 34.91 -17.00 -3.70
CA PHE A 14 34.48 -16.13 -2.61
C PHE A 14 33.58 -15.00 -3.11
N ASP A 15 33.94 -14.34 -4.23
CA ASP A 15 33.11 -13.29 -4.85
C ASP A 15 31.75 -13.83 -5.32
N MET A 16 31.72 -15.03 -5.90
CA MET A 16 30.49 -15.69 -6.33
C MET A 16 29.59 -16.02 -5.12
N GLN A 17 30.16 -16.54 -4.03
CA GLN A 17 29.40 -16.78 -2.79
C GLN A 17 28.85 -15.48 -2.19
N LEU A 18 29.64 -14.41 -2.15
CA LEU A 18 29.17 -13.11 -1.65
C LEU A 18 28.00 -12.58 -2.49
N MET A 19 28.09 -12.69 -3.81
CA MET A 19 27.02 -12.29 -4.72
C MET A 19 25.74 -13.11 -4.52
N ASP A 20 25.87 -14.42 -4.31
CA ASP A 20 24.73 -15.29 -4.01
C ASP A 20 24.01 -14.88 -2.71
N TRP A 21 24.77 -14.55 -1.66
CA TRP A 21 24.20 -14.04 -0.40
C TRP A 21 23.50 -12.69 -0.57
N VAL A 22 24.07 -11.78 -1.36
CA VAL A 22 23.45 -10.49 -1.67
C VAL A 22 22.14 -10.70 -2.43
N ILE A 23 22.13 -11.57 -3.45
CA ILE A 23 20.93 -11.91 -4.22
C ILE A 23 19.86 -12.51 -3.31
N LEU A 24 20.23 -13.46 -2.44
CA LEU A 24 19.32 -14.07 -1.48
C LEU A 24 18.71 -13.02 -0.55
N PHE A 25 19.53 -12.11 -0.02
CA PHE A 25 19.06 -11.03 0.84
C PHE A 25 18.08 -10.10 0.11
N CYS A 26 18.40 -9.69 -1.13
CA CYS A 26 17.51 -8.90 -1.97
C CYS A 26 16.18 -9.62 -2.26
N PHE A 27 16.22 -10.93 -2.53
CA PHE A 27 15.03 -11.74 -2.75
C PHE A 27 14.15 -11.80 -1.49
N ILE A 28 14.74 -12.02 -0.32
CA ILE A 28 14.02 -12.04 0.96
C ILE A 28 13.34 -10.69 1.22
N ILE A 29 14.06 -9.57 1.06
CA ILE A 29 13.48 -8.22 1.21
C ILE A 29 12.32 -8.01 0.24
N SER A 30 12.48 -8.42 -1.02
CA SER A 30 11.46 -8.27 -2.05
C SER A 30 10.21 -9.09 -1.74
N ALA A 31 10.39 -10.34 -1.29
CA ALA A 31 9.31 -11.23 -0.87
C ALA A 31 8.54 -10.65 0.33
N ILE A 32 9.26 -10.12 1.33
CA ILE A 32 8.66 -9.45 2.49
C ILE A 32 7.86 -8.22 2.03
N SER A 33 8.43 -7.37 1.19
CA SER A 33 7.77 -6.17 0.67
C SER A 33 6.49 -6.52 -0.10
N LEU A 34 6.52 -7.59 -0.89
CA LEU A 34 5.37 -8.09 -1.64
C LEU A 34 4.30 -8.64 -0.70
N TYR A 35 4.68 -9.43 0.31
CA TYR A 35 3.75 -9.91 1.34
C TYR A 35 3.02 -8.76 2.04
N PHE A 36 3.72 -7.70 2.42
CA PHE A 36 3.11 -6.53 3.05
C PHE A 36 2.21 -5.75 2.08
N SER A 37 2.60 -5.63 0.82
CA SER A 37 1.83 -4.87 -0.17
C SER A 37 0.54 -5.58 -0.58
N PHE A 38 0.53 -6.92 -0.62
CA PHE A 38 -0.59 -7.72 -1.12
C PHE A 38 -1.33 -8.51 -0.03
N GLY A 39 -0.85 -8.47 1.22
CA GLY A 39 -1.48 -9.14 2.35
C GLY A 39 -2.84 -8.54 2.67
N SER A 40 -3.92 -9.33 2.55
CA SER A 40 -5.30 -8.86 2.75
C SER A 40 -5.55 -8.25 4.13
N LYS A 41 -4.84 -8.71 5.18
CA LYS A 41 -4.94 -8.22 6.57
C LYS A 41 -4.61 -6.73 6.75
N PHE A 42 -3.94 -6.11 5.79
CA PHE A 42 -3.62 -4.68 5.80
C PHE A 42 -4.74 -3.83 5.18
N TYR A 43 -5.73 -4.47 4.55
CA TYR A 43 -6.84 -3.82 3.85
C TYR A 43 -8.15 -3.89 4.63
N ASP A 44 -8.10 -4.26 5.91
CA ASP A 44 -9.28 -4.16 6.78
C ASP A 44 -9.75 -2.69 6.79
N PRO A 45 -11.03 -2.40 6.50
CA PRO A 45 -11.48 -1.04 6.27
C PRO A 45 -11.19 -0.08 7.42
N GLU A 46 -11.30 -0.55 8.67
CA GLU A 46 -11.01 0.24 9.88
C GLU A 46 -9.54 0.61 10.03
N LYS A 47 -8.61 -0.11 9.38
CA LYS A 47 -7.18 0.23 9.36
C LYS A 47 -6.85 1.20 8.23
N VAL A 48 -7.68 1.22 7.19
CA VAL A 48 -7.51 2.09 6.02
C VAL A 48 -8.14 3.46 6.26
N LEU A 49 -9.33 3.47 6.85
CA LEU A 49 -10.09 4.64 7.22
C LEU A 49 -10.35 4.60 8.72
N ILE A 50 -9.51 5.30 9.47
CA ILE A 50 -9.59 5.34 10.93
C ILE A 50 -10.44 6.56 11.31
N ASP A 51 -11.63 6.31 11.84
CA ASP A 51 -12.50 7.37 12.38
C ASP A 51 -11.92 7.90 13.70
N MET A 52 -11.75 9.22 13.78
CA MET A 52 -11.22 9.94 14.95
C MET A 52 -12.20 11.01 15.43
N GLY A 53 -13.50 10.86 15.17
CA GLY A 53 -14.54 11.84 15.52
C GLY A 53 -14.82 12.77 14.34
N ASP A 54 -14.43 14.04 14.42
CA ASP A 54 -14.63 15.01 13.34
C ASP A 54 -13.65 14.83 12.17
N HIS A 55 -12.60 14.05 12.41
CA HIS A 55 -11.54 13.77 11.46
C HIS A 55 -11.45 12.29 11.12
N VAL A 56 -10.87 12.01 9.96
CA VAL A 56 -10.60 10.66 9.47
C VAL A 56 -9.14 10.60 9.06
N PHE A 57 -8.43 9.60 9.56
CA PHE A 57 -7.09 9.30 9.09
C PHE A 57 -7.18 8.28 7.94
N ILE A 58 -6.60 8.63 6.80
CA ILE A 58 -6.61 7.87 5.57
C ILE A 58 -5.23 7.27 5.35
N SER A 59 -5.17 5.95 5.46
CA SER A 59 -4.02 5.13 5.13
C SER A 59 -4.01 4.75 3.65
N HIS A 60 -3.89 5.77 2.80
CA HIS A 60 -4.06 5.67 1.35
C HIS A 60 -2.97 4.85 0.63
N LEU A 61 -1.79 4.69 1.26
CA LEU A 61 -0.67 3.92 0.73
C LEU A 61 -0.38 2.69 1.59
N PRO A 62 0.13 1.59 1.01
CA PRO A 62 0.63 0.45 1.79
C PRO A 62 1.64 0.86 2.88
N LYS A 63 2.53 1.84 2.57
CA LYS A 63 3.48 2.40 3.54
C LYS A 63 2.81 3.15 4.68
N ALA A 64 1.69 3.84 4.43
CA ALA A 64 0.94 4.55 5.47
C ALA A 64 0.33 3.60 6.50
N ARG A 65 0.10 2.34 6.11
CA ARG A 65 -0.46 1.29 6.98
C ARG A 65 0.56 0.74 7.97
N LEU A 66 1.84 0.79 7.61
CA LEU A 66 2.94 0.44 8.50
C LEU A 66 3.42 1.66 9.30
N HIS A 67 3.38 2.84 8.70
CA HIS A 67 3.91 4.05 9.33
C HIS A 67 3.01 5.26 9.06
N LYS A 68 2.31 5.71 10.12
CA LYS A 68 1.25 6.73 10.06
C LYS A 68 1.68 8.07 9.46
N LYS A 69 2.98 8.42 9.48
CA LYS A 69 3.54 9.63 8.83
C LYS A 69 3.17 9.77 7.35
N TYR A 70 2.94 8.65 6.65
CA TYR A 70 2.62 8.68 5.22
C TYR A 70 1.10 8.71 4.93
N GLY A 71 0.25 8.72 5.97
CA GLY A 71 -1.19 8.89 5.79
C GLY A 71 -1.60 10.36 5.70
N LYS A 72 -2.90 10.58 5.54
CA LYS A 72 -3.50 11.92 5.53
C LYS A 72 -4.62 12.00 6.55
N THR A 73 -4.66 13.05 7.35
CA THR A 73 -5.82 13.35 8.20
C THR A 73 -6.65 14.41 7.51
N ILE A 74 -7.94 14.16 7.36
CA ILE A 74 -8.89 15.11 6.76
C ILE A 74 -10.10 15.29 7.69
N SER A 75 -10.83 16.40 7.56
CA SER A 75 -12.15 16.55 8.19
C SER A 75 -13.19 15.72 7.44
N LYS A 76 -14.21 15.21 8.14
CA LYS A 76 -15.35 14.53 7.50
C LYS A 76 -16.08 15.39 6.48
N SER A 77 -16.15 16.71 6.69
CA SER A 77 -16.77 17.66 5.75
C SER A 77 -15.92 17.92 4.49
N PHE A 78 -14.67 17.47 4.46
CA PHE A 78 -13.79 17.65 3.31
C PHE A 78 -14.24 16.81 2.10
N VAL A 79 -14.83 15.64 2.35
CA VAL A 79 -15.24 14.71 1.31
C VAL A 79 -16.67 15.03 0.88
N THR A 80 -16.85 15.30 -0.40
CA THR A 80 -18.16 15.58 -0.99
C THR A 80 -18.60 14.54 -2.00
N LYS A 81 -17.66 13.72 -2.51
CA LYS A 81 -17.97 12.54 -3.32
C LYS A 81 -17.01 11.38 -3.03
N ILE A 82 -17.55 10.17 -3.03
CA ILE A 82 -16.84 8.91 -2.89
C ILE A 82 -17.07 8.12 -4.18
N GLN A 83 -16.00 7.62 -4.79
CA GLN A 83 -16.08 6.81 -6.00
C GLN A 83 -15.39 5.46 -5.81
N LEU A 84 -16.03 4.39 -6.27
CA LEU A 84 -15.40 3.09 -6.48
C LEU A 84 -15.20 2.87 -7.98
N ALA A 85 -13.96 2.64 -8.39
CA ALA A 85 -13.61 2.28 -9.77
C ALA A 85 -12.59 1.12 -9.73
N GLY A 86 -13.04 -0.10 -10.06
CA GLY A 86 -12.24 -1.31 -9.93
C GLY A 86 -11.73 -1.53 -8.50
N ASN A 87 -10.41 -1.45 -8.33
CA ASN A 87 -9.72 -1.63 -7.05
C ASN A 87 -9.32 -0.32 -6.35
N TYR A 88 -9.84 0.82 -6.79
CA TYR A 88 -9.58 2.12 -6.21
C TYR A 88 -10.84 2.70 -5.55
N VAL A 89 -10.68 3.18 -4.32
CA VAL A 89 -11.66 4.04 -3.64
C VAL A 89 -11.12 5.45 -3.65
N THR A 90 -11.82 6.37 -4.31
CA THR A 90 -11.39 7.77 -4.47
C THR A 90 -12.29 8.68 -3.66
N LEU A 91 -11.68 9.55 -2.85
CA LEU A 91 -12.37 10.59 -2.09
C LEU A 91 -12.14 11.95 -2.76
N PHE A 92 -13.21 12.62 -3.16
CA PHE A 92 -13.16 13.94 -3.78
C PHE A 92 -13.64 15.02 -2.83
N ASN A 93 -13.03 16.20 -2.92
CA ASN A 93 -13.53 17.41 -2.28
C ASN A 93 -14.27 18.32 -3.29
N ASN A 94 -14.84 19.43 -2.79
CA ASN A 94 -15.55 20.40 -3.63
C ASN A 94 -14.69 21.10 -4.69
N SER A 95 -13.37 21.13 -4.52
CA SER A 95 -12.44 21.67 -5.51
C SER A 95 -12.08 20.65 -6.60
N GLY A 96 -12.61 19.43 -6.53
CA GLY A 96 -12.26 18.34 -7.45
C GLY A 96 -10.95 17.62 -7.12
N ASN A 97 -10.30 17.95 -6.00
CA ASN A 97 -9.08 17.25 -5.58
C ASN A 97 -9.42 15.84 -5.12
N ALA A 98 -8.61 14.86 -5.54
CA ALA A 98 -8.81 13.45 -5.25
C ALA A 98 -7.79 12.90 -4.23
N ILE A 99 -8.24 11.97 -3.40
CA ILE A 99 -7.39 11.09 -2.59
C ILE A 99 -7.72 9.66 -2.97
N ASP A 100 -6.77 9.02 -3.65
CA ASP A 100 -6.92 7.63 -4.12
C ASP A 100 -6.46 6.65 -3.04
N ILE A 101 -7.32 5.70 -2.74
CA ILE A 101 -7.04 4.58 -1.85
C ILE A 101 -6.99 3.32 -2.70
N TRP A 102 -5.78 2.83 -2.94
CA TRP A 102 -5.56 1.63 -3.73
C TRP A 102 -5.69 0.37 -2.87
N ALA A 103 -6.40 -0.63 -3.41
CA ALA A 103 -6.37 -2.01 -2.96
C ALA A 103 -5.84 -2.95 -4.06
N PRO A 104 -5.29 -4.13 -3.74
CA PRO A 104 -4.69 -5.00 -4.75
C PRO A 104 -5.74 -5.78 -5.55
N LYS A 105 -6.99 -5.81 -5.07
CA LYS A 105 -8.12 -6.54 -5.66
C LYS A 105 -9.42 -5.81 -5.36
N ASP A 106 -10.37 -5.83 -6.29
CA ASP A 106 -11.68 -5.18 -6.16
C ASP A 106 -12.44 -5.65 -4.92
N LYS A 107 -12.34 -6.95 -4.59
CA LYS A 107 -12.95 -7.53 -3.38
C LYS A 107 -12.45 -6.93 -2.07
N LEU A 108 -11.28 -6.29 -2.07
CA LEU A 108 -10.71 -5.59 -0.92
C LEU A 108 -11.05 -4.09 -0.96
N ALA A 109 -11.28 -3.52 -2.15
CA ALA A 109 -11.73 -2.15 -2.29
C ALA A 109 -13.19 -1.96 -1.84
N LYS A 110 -14.08 -2.93 -2.15
CA LYS A 110 -15.51 -2.86 -1.80
C LYS A 110 -15.76 -2.63 -0.29
N PRO A 111 -15.16 -3.40 0.64
CA PRO A 111 -15.32 -3.12 2.08
C PRO A 111 -14.80 -1.74 2.50
N ILE A 112 -13.73 -1.24 1.87
CA ILE A 112 -13.19 0.10 2.13
C ILE A 112 -14.18 1.17 1.65
N PHE A 113 -14.82 0.95 0.49
CA PHE A 113 -15.84 1.84 -0.05
C PHE A 113 -17.07 1.90 0.87
N GLU A 114 -17.57 0.76 1.35
CA GLU A 114 -18.68 0.74 2.31
C GLU A 114 -18.33 1.44 3.62
N GLN A 115 -17.10 1.27 4.11
CA GLN A 115 -16.63 2.00 5.28
C GLN A 115 -16.57 3.51 5.02
N ALA A 116 -16.13 3.94 3.84
CA ALA A 116 -16.12 5.35 3.45
C ALA A 116 -17.54 5.93 3.46
N LYS A 117 -18.54 5.20 2.93
CA LYS A 117 -19.96 5.60 2.95
C LYS A 117 -20.49 5.78 4.38
N ASN A 118 -20.12 4.87 5.28
CA ASN A 118 -20.52 4.94 6.68
C ASN A 118 -19.94 6.16 7.42
N ILE A 119 -18.69 6.50 7.10
CA ILE A 119 -17.95 7.61 7.71
C ILE A 119 -18.40 8.97 7.13
N PHE A 120 -18.51 9.08 5.81
CA PHE A 120 -18.82 10.33 5.10
C PHE A 120 -20.28 10.34 4.62
N LYS A 121 -21.22 10.31 5.58
CA LYS A 121 -22.66 10.13 5.33
C LYS A 121 -23.30 11.15 4.37
N ASN A 122 -22.71 12.33 4.23
CA ASN A 122 -23.23 13.42 3.40
C ASN A 122 -22.58 13.49 2.01
N ALA A 123 -21.61 12.62 1.71
CA ALA A 123 -20.94 12.60 0.42
C ALA A 123 -21.77 11.84 -0.62
N GLU A 124 -21.76 12.32 -1.86
CA GLU A 124 -22.31 11.59 -3.00
C GLU A 124 -21.52 10.29 -3.23
N THR A 125 -22.18 9.22 -3.63
CA THR A 125 -21.53 7.91 -3.83
C THR A 125 -21.75 7.41 -5.25
N VAL A 126 -20.66 7.07 -5.95
CA VAL A 126 -20.70 6.58 -7.33
C VAL A 126 -19.91 5.29 -7.45
N GLU A 127 -20.48 4.29 -8.09
CA GLU A 127 -19.78 3.06 -8.48
C GLU A 127 -19.66 3.01 -10.00
N ILE A 128 -18.44 2.83 -10.50
CA ILE A 128 -18.16 2.70 -11.94
C ILE A 128 -17.77 1.26 -12.20
N ASN A 129 -18.60 0.56 -12.99
CA ASN A 129 -18.25 -0.75 -13.52
C ASN A 129 -17.13 -0.56 -14.54
N CYS A 130 -15.94 -1.09 -14.20
CA CYS A 130 -14.74 -1.07 -15.04
C CYS A 130 -14.50 -2.45 -15.64
#